data_AF-K9RER0-F1
#
_entry.id   AF-K9RER0-F1
#
_cell.length_a   1.000
_cell.length_b   1.000
_cell.length_c   1.000
_cell.angle_alpha   90.00
_cell.angle_beta   90.00
_cell.angle_gamma   90.00
#
_symmetry.space_group_name_H-M   'P 1'
#
loop_
_entity.id
_entity.type
_entity.pdbx_description
1 polymer ?
#
loop_
_entity_poly.entity_id
_entity_poly.type
_entity_poly.pdbx_seq_one_letter_code
_entity_poly.pdbx_strand_id
1 'polypeptide(L)'
;MNFNSLYLVYVFVAVILVFGTAIGFLRFLFATIYAKGNSKDTVLLDLMQRAGIPNWRILQQKSGVSSTVIWLLRDGQGASVKLSELEDVAKTLLLPLGVFLKKLDLIE
;
A
#
# COMPACT_ATOMS: atom_id res chain seq x y z
N MET A 1 6.93 51.06 18.37
CA MET A 1 6.84 49.65 17.93
C MET A 1 8.27 49.13 17.85
N ASN A 2 8.70 48.29 18.80
CA ASN A 2 10.11 47.91 18.97
C ASN A 2 10.58 47.05 17.78
N PHE A 3 11.70 47.42 17.15
CA PHE A 3 12.33 46.68 16.06
C PHE A 3 12.53 45.19 16.37
N ASN A 4 12.76 44.84 17.64
CA ASN A 4 12.86 43.46 18.13
C ASN A 4 11.58 42.64 17.95
N SER A 5 10.39 43.27 18.05
CA SER A 5 9.10 42.58 17.89
C SER A 5 8.82 42.25 16.43
N LEU A 6 9.16 43.16 15.50
CA LEU A 6 9.05 42.93 14.06
C LEU A 6 10.01 41.81 13.60
N TYR A 7 11.26 41.84 14.08
CA TYR A 7 12.24 40.79 13.80
C TYR A 7 11.78 39.41 14.28
N LEU A 8 11.24 39.32 15.51
CA LEU A 8 10.67 38.08 16.04
C LEU A 8 9.51 37.56 15.19
N VAL A 9 8.65 38.43 14.69
CA VAL A 9 7.55 38.04 13.79
C VAL A 9 8.08 37.49 12.46
N TYR A 10 9.10 38.12 11.86
CA TYR A 10 9.71 37.62 10.63
C TYR A 10 10.37 36.25 10.82
N VAL A 11 11.06 36.04 11.95
CA VAL A 11 11.66 34.74 12.28
C VAL A 11 10.59 33.66 12.42
N PHE A 12 9.48 33.95 13.12
CA PHE A 12 8.36 33.01 13.26
C PHE A 12 7.72 32.64 11.92
N VAL A 13 7.48 33.62 11.05
CA VAL A 13 6.92 33.39 9.71
C VAL A 13 7.88 32.53 8.87
N ALA A 14 9.18 32.83 8.91
CA ALA A 14 10.19 32.05 8.18
C ALA A 14 10.24 30.59 8.66
N VAL A 15 10.17 30.37 9.98
CA VAL A 15 10.13 29.03 10.58
C VAL A 15 8.91 28.26 10.10
N ILE A 16 7.71 28.84 10.17
CA ILE A 16 6.47 28.19 9.70
C ILE A 16 6.56 27.83 8.22
N LEU A 17 7.15 28.70 7.40
CA LEU A 17 7.29 28.48 5.95
C LEU A 17 8.26 27.32 5.64
N VAL A 18 9.37 27.23 6.36
CA VAL A 18 10.35 26.12 6.24
C VAL A 18 9.74 24.80 6.69
N PHE A 19 9.04 24.77 7.82
CA PHE A 19 8.39 23.54 8.29
C PHE A 19 7.20 23.14 7.40
N GLY A 20 6.40 24.09 6.93
CA GLY A 20 5.29 23.82 6.02
C GLY A 20 5.76 23.22 4.69
N THR A 21 6.84 23.76 4.12
CA THR A 21 7.45 23.21 2.88
C THR A 21 8.05 21.83 3.10
N ALA A 22 8.75 21.60 4.23
CA ALA A 22 9.28 20.29 4.58
C ALA A 22 8.17 19.23 4.73
N ILE A 23 7.06 19.56 5.42
CA ILE A 23 5.91 18.66 5.58
C ILE A 23 5.27 18.34 4.22
N GLY A 24 5.09 19.36 3.37
CA GLY A 24 4.57 19.18 2.01
C GLY A 24 5.45 18.27 1.16
N PHE A 25 6.77 18.45 1.25
CA PHE A 25 7.75 17.63 0.55
C PHE A 25 7.77 16.18 1.05
N LEU A 26 7.72 15.95 2.36
CA LEU A 26 7.59 14.61 2.94
C LEU A 26 6.31 13.91 2.48
N ARG A 27 5.17 14.63 2.46
CA ARG A 27 3.91 14.10 1.91
C ARG A 27 4.05 13.72 0.44
N PHE A 28 4.72 14.55 -0.36
CA PHE A 28 4.96 14.28 -1.76
C PHE A 28 5.88 13.07 -1.97
N LEU A 29 6.95 12.94 -1.18
CA LEU A 29 7.83 11.77 -1.21
C LEU A 29 7.10 10.49 -0.85
N PHE A 30 6.30 10.50 0.22
CA PHE A 30 5.46 9.35 0.57
C PHE A 30 4.47 9.03 -0.56
N ALA A 31 3.74 10.02 -1.08
CA ALA A 31 2.82 9.79 -2.20
C ALA A 31 3.54 9.20 -3.43
N THR A 32 4.75 9.65 -3.75
CA THR A 32 5.54 9.15 -4.88
C THR A 32 6.06 7.73 -4.63
N ILE A 33 6.51 7.42 -3.41
CA ILE A 33 6.98 6.08 -3.04
C ILE A 33 5.80 5.09 -2.99
N TYR A 34 4.65 5.50 -2.45
CA TYR A 34 3.42 4.70 -2.43
C TYR A 34 2.79 4.56 -3.82
N ALA A 35 2.89 5.57 -4.69
CA ALA A 35 2.47 5.48 -6.09
C ALA A 35 3.40 4.62 -6.94
N LYS A 36 4.66 4.48 -6.53
CA LYS A 36 5.62 3.47 -7.02
C LYS A 36 5.52 2.16 -6.20
N GLY A 37 4.46 1.99 -5.41
CA GLY A 37 4.08 0.71 -4.83
C GLY A 37 3.55 -0.20 -5.92
N ASN A 38 3.92 -1.47 -5.87
CA ASN A 38 3.53 -2.46 -6.87
C ASN A 38 2.01 -2.42 -7.07
N SER A 39 1.54 -2.22 -8.31
CA SER A 39 0.11 -2.13 -8.62
C SER A 39 -0.64 -3.37 -8.13
N LYS A 40 0.03 -4.53 -8.10
CA LYS A 40 -0.52 -5.79 -7.58
C LYS A 40 -0.71 -5.77 -6.06
N ASP A 41 0.20 -5.15 -5.31
CA ASP A 41 0.05 -4.94 -3.87
C ASP A 41 -1.18 -4.08 -3.56
N THR A 42 -1.40 -3.00 -4.31
CA THR A 42 -2.57 -2.13 -4.13
C THR A 42 -3.89 -2.84 -4.45
N VAL A 43 -3.92 -3.65 -5.51
CA VAL A 43 -5.09 -4.46 -5.87
C VAL A 43 -5.39 -5.48 -4.77
N LEU A 44 -4.36 -6.18 -4.28
CA LEU A 44 -4.53 -7.15 -3.20
C LEU A 44 -5.01 -6.49 -1.90
N LEU A 45 -4.51 -5.30 -1.56
CA LEU A 45 -4.98 -4.53 -0.40
C LEU A 45 -6.47 -4.15 -0.54
N ASP A 46 -6.91 -3.68 -1.71
CA ASP A 46 -8.33 -3.38 -1.96
C ASP A 46 -9.19 -4.65 -1.83
N LEU A 47 -8.72 -5.79 -2.34
CA LEU A 47 -9.42 -7.06 -2.20
C LEU A 47 -9.51 -7.52 -0.73
N MET A 48 -8.43 -7.38 0.02
CA MET A 48 -8.41 -7.69 1.45
C MET A 48 -9.36 -6.79 2.23
N GLN A 49 -9.39 -5.49 1.91
CA GLN A 49 -10.29 -4.54 2.55
C GLN A 49 -11.77 -4.92 2.31
N ARG A 50 -12.12 -5.31 1.07
CA ARG A 50 -13.47 -5.80 0.73
C ARG A 50 -13.83 -7.10 1.46
N ALA A 51 -12.85 -7.98 1.66
CA ALA A 51 -13.01 -9.25 2.38
C ALA A 51 -12.94 -9.09 3.91
N GLY A 52 -12.78 -7.87 4.44
CA GLY A 52 -12.65 -7.62 5.88
C GLY A 52 -11.36 -8.18 6.49
N ILE A 53 -10.29 -8.29 5.70
CA ILE A 53 -8.99 -8.78 6.14
C ILE A 53 -8.08 -7.58 6.46
N PRO A 54 -7.73 -7.36 7.73
CA PRO A 54 -7.09 -6.11 8.16
C PRO A 54 -5.58 -6.06 7.85
N ASN A 55 -4.92 -7.20 7.62
CA ASN A 55 -3.49 -7.24 7.34
C ASN A 55 -3.05 -8.58 6.69
N TRP A 56 -1.85 -8.57 6.13
CA TRP A 56 -1.25 -9.71 5.41
C TRP A 56 -1.08 -10.96 6.28
N ARG A 57 -0.84 -10.79 7.58
CA ARG A 57 -0.71 -11.92 8.51
C ARG A 57 -2.02 -12.67 8.66
N ILE A 58 -3.15 -11.95 8.74
CA ILE A 58 -4.48 -12.58 8.77
C ILE A 58 -4.79 -13.26 7.43
N LEU A 59 -4.43 -12.63 6.31
CA LEU A 59 -4.58 -13.27 4.99
C LEU A 59 -3.83 -14.59 4.94
N GLN A 60 -2.55 -14.59 5.33
CA GLN A 60 -1.70 -15.78 5.39
C GLN A 60 -2.30 -16.86 6.30
N GLN A 61 -2.71 -16.49 7.51
CA GLN A 61 -3.28 -17.43 8.48
C GLN A 61 -4.58 -18.08 7.98
N LYS A 62 -5.45 -17.29 7.32
CA LYS A 62 -6.73 -17.80 6.81
C LYS A 62 -6.59 -18.62 5.53
N SER A 63 -5.70 -18.22 4.63
CA SER A 63 -5.44 -18.94 3.38
C SER A 63 -4.55 -20.15 3.55
N GLY A 64 -3.80 -20.24 4.66
CA GLY A 64 -2.89 -21.35 4.93
C GLY A 64 -1.64 -21.36 4.04
N VAL A 65 -1.45 -20.35 3.18
CA VAL A 65 -0.30 -20.27 2.28
C VAL A 65 0.96 -19.78 3.00
N SER A 66 2.12 -20.07 2.43
CA SER A 66 3.39 -19.60 2.97
C SER A 66 3.54 -18.07 2.85
N SER A 67 4.39 -17.49 3.69
CA SER A 67 4.76 -16.07 3.60
C SER A 67 5.40 -15.72 2.24
N THR A 68 6.15 -16.66 1.67
CA THR A 68 6.76 -16.53 0.34
C THR A 68 5.69 -16.34 -0.74
N VAL A 69 4.60 -17.10 -0.69
CA VAL A 69 3.48 -16.94 -1.64
C VAL A 69 2.85 -15.56 -1.53
N ILE A 70 2.56 -15.10 -0.31
CA ILE A 70 2.04 -13.74 -0.11
C ILE A 70 3.00 -12.69 -0.67
N TRP A 71 4.31 -12.87 -0.48
CA TRP A 71 5.30 -11.95 -1.00
C TRP A 71 5.35 -11.94 -2.54
N LEU A 72 5.33 -13.12 -3.18
CA LEU A 72 5.28 -13.25 -4.63
C LEU A 72 4.03 -12.59 -5.22
N LEU A 73 2.87 -12.73 -4.57
CA LEU A 73 1.64 -12.08 -5.01
C LEU A 73 1.72 -10.55 -4.93
N ARG A 74 2.29 -10.04 -3.84
CA ARG A 74 2.51 -8.61 -3.64
C ARG A 74 3.53 -8.03 -4.61
N ASP A 75 4.53 -8.84 -4.99
CA ASP A 75 5.55 -8.48 -5.97
C ASP A 75 5.08 -8.68 -7.43
N GLY A 76 3.84 -9.14 -7.63
CA GLY A 76 3.27 -9.35 -8.96
C GLY A 76 3.81 -10.58 -9.69
N GLN A 77 4.56 -11.43 -8.99
CA GLN A 77 5.07 -12.71 -9.48
C GLN A 77 4.05 -13.85 -9.29
N GLY A 78 2.76 -13.55 -9.44
CA GLY A 78 1.68 -14.52 -9.22
C GLY A 78 1.73 -15.74 -10.15
N ALA A 79 2.37 -15.61 -11.32
CA ALA A 79 2.60 -16.73 -12.25
C ALA A 79 3.55 -17.81 -11.69
N SER A 80 4.40 -17.46 -10.71
CA SER A 80 5.31 -18.38 -10.03
C SER A 80 4.67 -19.13 -8.87
N VAL A 81 3.41 -18.80 -8.52
CA VAL A 81 2.65 -19.40 -7.42
C VAL A 81 1.81 -20.55 -7.96
N LYS A 82 1.68 -21.64 -7.19
CA LYS A 82 0.86 -22.79 -7.62
C LYS A 82 -0.60 -22.39 -7.71
N LEU A 83 -1.31 -22.95 -8.69
CA LEU A 83 -2.74 -22.66 -8.88
C LEU A 83 -3.58 -22.97 -7.62
N SER A 84 -3.25 -24.05 -6.90
CA SER A 84 -3.92 -24.40 -5.64
C SER A 84 -3.73 -23.32 -4.56
N GLU A 85 -2.54 -22.73 -4.45
CA GLU A 85 -2.26 -21.66 -3.49
C GLU A 85 -2.97 -20.36 -3.89
N LEU A 86 -3.08 -20.08 -5.19
CA LEU A 86 -3.89 -18.97 -5.71
C LEU A 86 -5.37 -19.16 -5.40
N GLU A 87 -5.87 -20.40 -5.50
CA GLU A 87 -7.24 -20.76 -5.16
C GLU A 87 -7.53 -20.57 -3.67
N ASP A 88 -6.62 -20.98 -2.78
CA ASP A 88 -6.77 -20.81 -1.33
C ASP A 88 -6.80 -19.33 -0.93
N VAL A 89 -5.97 -18.50 -1.56
CA VAL A 89 -6.01 -17.03 -1.38
C VAL A 89 -7.30 -16.43 -1.93
N ALA A 90 -7.75 -16.84 -3.13
CA ALA A 90 -8.99 -16.35 -3.73
C ALA A 90 -10.21 -16.69 -2.85
N LYS A 91 -10.30 -17.92 -2.36
CA LYS A 91 -11.35 -18.37 -1.41
C LYS A 91 -11.34 -17.53 -0.14
N THR A 92 -10.16 -17.26 0.41
CA THR A 92 -10.00 -16.44 1.61
C THR A 92 -10.48 -15.00 1.39
N LEU A 93 -10.26 -14.47 0.18
CA LEU A 93 -10.76 -13.16 -0.24
C LEU A 93 -12.23 -13.18 -0.70
N LEU A 94 -12.91 -14.31 -0.55
CA LEU A 94 -14.32 -14.50 -0.97
C LEU A 94 -14.54 -14.18 -2.45
N LEU A 95 -13.57 -14.51 -3.30
CA LEU A 95 -13.59 -14.24 -4.72
C LEU A 95 -13.55 -15.55 -5.53
N PRO A 96 -14.28 -15.63 -6.66
CA PRO A 96 -14.07 -16.70 -7.63
C PRO A 96 -12.65 -16.65 -8.17
N LEU A 97 -12.00 -17.81 -8.32
CA LEU A 97 -10.60 -17.92 -8.78
C LEU A 97 -10.37 -17.16 -10.10
N GLY A 98 -11.24 -17.32 -11.10
CA GLY A 98 -11.09 -16.60 -12.37
C GLY A 98 -11.12 -15.07 -12.23
N VAL A 99 -11.96 -14.54 -11.33
CA VAL A 99 -12.01 -13.09 -11.05
C VAL A 99 -10.73 -12.63 -10.36
N PHE A 100 -10.23 -13.43 -9.42
CA PHE A 100 -8.97 -13.15 -8.73
C PHE A 100 -7.79 -13.12 -9.70
N LEU A 101 -7.66 -14.14 -10.57
CA LEU A 101 -6.59 -14.21 -11.57
C LEU A 101 -6.64 -13.04 -12.56
N LYS A 102 -7.84 -12.66 -13.03
CA LYS A 102 -8.02 -11.49 -13.91
C LYS A 102 -7.63 -10.19 -13.22
N LYS A 103 -7.97 -10.00 -11.94
CA LYS A 103 -7.55 -8.83 -11.16
C LYS A 103 -6.05 -8.74 -10.96
N LEU A 104 -5.37 -9.90 -10.90
CA LEU A 104 -3.92 -9.97 -10.84
C LEU A 104 -3.24 -9.93 -12.22
N ASP A 105 -3.99 -9.86 -13.32
CA ASP A 105 -3.48 -9.89 -14.70
C ASP A 105 -2.68 -11.17 -15.00
N LEU A 106 -3.11 -12.28 -14.43
CA LEU A 106 -2.52 -13.60 -14.66
C LEU A 106 -3.20 -14.34 -15.82
N ILE A 107 -4.38 -13.86 -16.23
CA ILE A 107 -5.20 -14.33 -17.35
C ILE A 107 -5.91 -13.13 -17.99
N GLU A 108 -6.20 -13.21 -19.29
CA GLU A 108 -6.93 -12.19 -20.07
C GLU A 108 -8.42 -12.06 -19.69
#